data_AF-R7EY15-F1
#
_entry.id   AF-R7EY15-F1
#
_cell.length_a   1.000
_cell.length_b   1.000
_cell.length_c   1.000
_cell.angle_alpha   90.00
_cell.angle_beta   90.00
_cell.angle_gamma   90.00
#
_symmetry.space_group_name_H-M   'P 1'
#
loop_
_entity.id
_entity.type
_entity.pdbx_description
1 polymer ?
#
loop_
_entity_poly.entity_id
_entity_poly.type
_entity_poly.pdbx_seq_one_letter_code
_entity_poly.pdbx_strand_id
1 'polypeptide(L)'
;MAGKRKNFFMVDNRIFEYGLKPRDIAVYCFLCRRMNRESNVAFPSRRDIANGCGIRKEETVDKAIKALLEKDLIEKFHRRFIDRREMNVELRYCTNNF
;
A
#
# COMPACT_ATOMS: atom_id res chain seq x y z
N MET A 1 -24.88 -16.96 6.01
CA MET A 1 -24.31 -15.72 5.44
C MET A 1 -22.97 -15.45 6.11
N ALA A 2 -21.86 -15.51 5.36
CA ALA A 2 -20.52 -15.32 5.91
C ALA A 2 -20.39 -13.89 6.46
N GLY A 3 -20.15 -13.75 7.77
CA GLY A 3 -19.96 -12.45 8.40
C GLY A 3 -18.82 -11.69 7.73
N LYS A 4 -19.06 -10.43 7.35
CA LYS A 4 -18.02 -9.53 6.85
C LYS A 4 -16.86 -9.53 7.85
N ARG A 5 -15.71 -10.07 7.45
CA ARG A 5 -14.46 -10.09 8.22
C ARG A 5 -14.04 -8.64 8.50
N LYS A 6 -14.48 -8.07 9.63
CA LYS A 6 -14.35 -6.62 9.92
C LYS A 6 -13.01 -6.20 10.55
N ASN A 7 -12.14 -7.14 10.91
CA ASN A 7 -10.95 -6.84 11.73
C ASN A 7 -9.62 -7.35 11.15
N PHE A 8 -9.60 -7.90 9.94
CA PHE A 8 -8.38 -8.41 9.32
C PHE A 8 -8.38 -8.23 7.82
N PHE A 9 -7.18 -8.17 7.27
CA PHE A 9 -6.90 -8.12 5.83
C PHE A 9 -6.00 -9.31 5.49
N MET A 10 -5.99 -9.70 4.22
CA MET A 10 -5.14 -10.77 3.72
C MET A 10 -3.93 -10.17 3.03
N VAL A 11 -2.79 -10.82 3.19
CA VAL A 11 -1.52 -10.52 2.52
C VAL A 11 -0.98 -11.83 1.99
N ASP A 12 -0.41 -11.81 0.78
CA ASP A 12 0.24 -12.98 0.21
C ASP A 12 1.49 -13.38 1.02
N ASN A 13 1.60 -14.65 1.39
CA ASN A 13 2.73 -15.16 2.15
C ASN A 13 4.07 -15.01 1.42
N ARG A 14 4.06 -14.94 0.09
CA ARG A 14 5.26 -14.68 -0.72
C ARG A 14 5.91 -13.34 -0.39
N ILE A 15 5.25 -12.45 0.36
CA ILE A 15 5.83 -11.19 0.84
C ILE A 15 7.19 -11.37 1.54
N PHE A 16 7.42 -12.52 2.17
CA PHE A 16 8.68 -12.86 2.84
C PHE A 16 9.78 -13.34 1.90
N GLU A 17 9.45 -13.71 0.67
CA GLU A 17 10.40 -14.16 -0.36
C GLU A 17 11.09 -12.98 -1.08
N TYR A 18 10.50 -11.78 -1.00
CA TYR A 18 11.00 -10.60 -1.72
C TYR A 18 12.18 -9.88 -1.04
N GLY A 19 12.66 -10.36 0.12
CA GLY A 19 13.78 -9.74 0.84
C GLY A 19 13.51 -8.29 1.28
N LEU A 20 12.25 -8.00 1.64
CA LEU A 20 11.83 -6.67 2.07
C LEU A 20 12.35 -6.33 3.47
N LYS A 21 12.59 -5.04 3.72
CA LYS A 21 12.85 -4.57 5.09
C LYS A 21 11.55 -4.57 5.88
N PRO A 22 11.58 -4.70 7.23
CA PRO A 22 10.38 -4.65 8.06
C PRO A 22 9.51 -3.41 7.82
N ARG A 23 10.15 -2.25 7.58
CA ARG A 23 9.46 -1.02 7.17
C ARG A 23 8.64 -1.19 5.90
N ASP A 24 9.21 -1.84 4.88
CA ASP A 24 8.58 -1.98 3.57
C ASP A 24 7.38 -2.94 3.67
N ILE A 25 7.51 -4.00 4.49
CA ILE A 25 6.41 -4.91 4.83
C ILE A 25 5.28 -4.14 5.55
N ALA A 26 5.61 -3.31 6.55
CA ALA A 26 4.60 -2.54 7.28
C ALA A 26 3.82 -1.60 6.34
N VAL A 27 4.53 -0.90 5.44
CA VAL A 27 3.92 -0.05 4.42
C VAL A 27 3.04 -0.87 3.48
N TYR A 28 3.51 -2.00 2.96
CA TYR A 28 2.72 -2.89 2.11
C TYR A 28 1.44 -3.39 2.81
N CYS A 29 1.54 -3.84 4.06
CA CYS A 29 0.40 -4.27 4.86
C CYS A 29 -0.62 -3.13 5.10
N PHE A 30 -0.15 -1.91 5.40
CA PHE A 30 -1.03 -0.75 5.55
C PHE A 30 -1.79 -0.45 4.25
N LEU A 31 -1.10 -0.55 3.14
CA LEU A 31 -1.61 -0.38 1.79
C LEU A 31 -2.69 -1.44 1.48
N CYS A 32 -2.44 -2.73 1.73
CA CYS A 32 -3.44 -3.81 1.62
C CYS A 32 -4.66 -3.58 2.51
N ARG A 33 -4.47 -3.09 3.74
CA ARG A 33 -5.56 -2.76 4.66
C ARG A 33 -6.46 -1.64 4.13
N ARG A 34 -5.89 -0.64 3.44
CA ARG A 34 -6.62 0.54 2.94
C ARG A 34 -7.18 0.37 1.54
N MET A 35 -6.81 -0.70 0.85
CA MET A 35 -7.26 -0.97 -0.51
C MET A 35 -8.78 -1.17 -0.58
N ASN A 36 -9.41 -0.50 -1.54
CA ASN A 36 -10.78 -0.80 -1.93
C ASN A 36 -10.79 -2.12 -2.71
N ARG A 37 -11.61 -3.08 -2.30
CA ARG A 37 -11.67 -4.43 -2.90
C ARG A 37 -12.31 -4.47 -4.29
N GLU A 38 -13.17 -3.50 -4.62
CA GLU A 38 -13.83 -3.45 -5.92
C GLU A 38 -12.90 -2.86 -6.98
N SER A 39 -12.15 -1.82 -6.64
CA SER A 39 -11.23 -1.17 -7.58
C SER A 39 -9.79 -1.66 -7.48
N ASN A 40 -9.43 -2.40 -6.42
CA ASN A 40 -8.05 -2.74 -6.05
C ASN A 40 -7.12 -1.52 -5.88
N VAL A 41 -7.69 -0.36 -5.53
CA VAL A 41 -6.92 0.88 -5.36
C VAL A 41 -6.95 1.36 -3.90
N ALA A 42 -5.82 1.85 -3.42
CA ALA A 42 -5.72 2.62 -2.18
C ALA A 42 -5.26 4.05 -2.52
N PHE A 43 -5.75 5.06 -1.80
CA PHE A 43 -5.33 6.46 -1.98
C PHE A 43 -4.83 7.10 -0.68
N PRO A 44 -3.87 6.51 0.04
CA PRO A 44 -3.34 7.15 1.24
C PRO A 44 -2.29 8.21 0.89
N SER A 45 -2.28 9.31 1.66
CA SER A 45 -1.17 10.26 1.63
C SER A 45 0.08 9.64 2.28
N ARG A 46 1.26 10.22 2.02
CA ARG A 46 2.50 9.84 2.73
C ARG A 46 2.33 9.94 4.24
N ARG A 47 1.67 11.00 4.70
CA ARG A 47 1.36 11.23 6.10
C ARG A 47 0.46 10.15 6.69
N ASP A 48 -0.54 9.69 5.95
CA ASP A 48 -1.42 8.59 6.40
C ASP A 48 -0.63 7.28 6.57
N ILE A 49 0.21 6.95 5.58
CA ILE A 49 1.07 5.78 5.64
C ILE A 49 2.04 5.90 6.83
N ALA A 50 2.66 7.07 7.00
CA ALA A 50 3.61 7.33 8.06
C ALA A 50 2.99 7.10 9.43
N ASN A 51 1.84 7.72 9.69
CA ASN A 51 1.09 7.56 10.94
C ASN A 51 0.64 6.11 11.14
N GLY A 52 0.13 5.46 10.10
CA GLY A 52 -0.36 4.09 10.16
C GLY A 52 0.73 3.03 10.39
N CYS A 53 1.97 3.33 10.01
CA CYS A 53 3.10 2.42 10.13
C CYS A 53 4.08 2.81 11.26
N GLY A 54 3.80 3.85 12.04
CA GLY A 54 4.72 4.36 13.06
C GLY A 54 6.03 4.92 12.49
N ILE A 55 6.00 5.44 11.25
CA ILE A 55 7.17 6.02 10.57
C ILE A 55 7.18 7.53 10.84
N ARG A 56 8.31 8.05 11.34
CA ARG A 56 8.43 9.47 11.72
C ARG A 56 8.54 10.44 10.53
N LYS A 57 9.13 10.00 9.43
CA LYS A 57 9.55 10.85 8.30
C LYS A 57 8.92 10.38 6.99
N GLU A 58 8.28 11.28 6.26
CA GLU A 58 7.66 10.96 4.97
C GLU A 58 8.68 10.45 3.94
N GLU A 59 9.93 10.92 3.98
CA GLU A 59 11.01 10.44 3.10
C GLU A 59 11.34 8.96 3.35
N THR A 60 11.05 8.46 4.55
CA THR A 60 11.20 7.04 4.87
C THR A 60 10.07 6.21 4.26
N VAL A 61 8.87 6.79 4.16
CA VAL A 61 7.75 6.21 3.40
C VAL A 61 8.09 6.18 1.92
N ASP A 62 8.68 7.24 1.35
CA ASP A 62 9.11 7.26 -0.05
C ASP A 62 10.13 6.16 -0.38
N LYS A 63 11.09 5.91 0.52
CA LYS A 63 12.05 4.79 0.38
C LYS A 63 11.35 3.43 0.38
N ALA A 64 10.32 3.26 1.21
CA ALA A 64 9.54 2.03 1.24
C ALA A 64 8.73 1.85 -0.04
N ILE A 65 8.03 2.88 -0.49
CA ILE A 65 7.29 2.89 -1.76
C ILE A 65 8.23 2.57 -2.93
N LYS A 66 9.42 3.18 -2.97
CA LYS A 66 10.42 2.89 -4.01
C LYS A 66 10.84 1.43 -4.01
N ALA A 67 11.14 0.85 -2.84
CA ALA A 67 11.52 -0.56 -2.73
C ALA A 67 10.40 -1.52 -3.17
N LEU A 68 9.13 -1.17 -2.88
CA LEU A 68 7.98 -1.95 -3.31
C LEU A 68 7.73 -1.85 -4.83
N LEU A 69 7.97 -0.67 -5.42
CA LEU A 69 7.92 -0.46 -6.87
C LEU A 69 9.02 -1.25 -7.60
N GLU A 70 10.25 -1.22 -7.09
CA GLU A 70 11.40 -1.96 -7.66
C GLU A 70 11.21 -3.48 -7.64
N LYS A 71 10.27 -3.98 -6.83
CA LYS A 71 9.92 -5.40 -6.69
C LYS A 71 8.59 -5.74 -7.34
N ASP A 72 8.00 -4.80 -8.07
CA ASP A 72 6.71 -4.93 -8.75
C ASP A 72 5.55 -5.33 -7.82
N LEU A 73 5.64 -5.01 -6.53
CA LEU A 73 4.61 -5.30 -5.54
C LEU A 73 3.49 -4.25 -5.54
N ILE A 74 3.80 -3.03 -6.00
CA ILE A 74 2.86 -1.91 -6.11
C ILE A 74 3.09 -1.17 -7.44
N GLU A 75 2.14 -0.34 -7.87
CA GLU A 75 2.31 0.53 -9.04
C GLU A 75 1.72 1.91 -8.76
N LYS A 76 2.41 2.99 -9.12
CA LYS A 76 1.96 4.34 -8.85
C LYS A 76 1.28 4.98 -10.07
N PHE A 77 0.04 5.46 -9.94
CA PHE A 77 -0.59 6.31 -10.96
C PHE A 77 -0.70 7.77 -10.53
N HIS A 78 -0.49 8.66 -11.49
CA HIS A 78 -0.71 10.09 -11.31
C HIS A 78 -2.10 10.48 -11.81
N ARG A 79 -3.05 10.70 -10.89
CA ARG A 79 -4.32 11.33 -11.24
C ARG A 79 -4.11 12.85 -11.28
N ARG A 80 -4.28 13.46 -12.45
CA ARG A 80 -4.33 14.93 -12.58
C ARG A 80 -5.69 15.38 -12.05
N PHE A 81 -5.75 15.83 -10.79
CA PHE A 81 -6.80 16.76 -10.43
C PHE A 81 -6.45 18.10 -11.09
N ILE A 82 -7.42 18.69 -11.80
CA ILE A 82 -7.24 19.95 -12.55
C ILE A 82 -6.76 21.10 -11.65
N ASP A 83 -6.76 20.95 -10.32
CA ASP A 83 -6.53 22.05 -9.39
C ASP A 83 -5.48 21.81 -8.27
N ARG A 84 -5.01 20.58 -8.00
CA ARG A 84 -3.96 20.34 -6.97
C ARG A 84 -3.01 19.20 -7.31
N ARG A 85 -1.71 19.49 -7.28
CA ARG A 85 -0.61 18.52 -7.41
C ARG A 85 -0.49 17.68 -6.13
N GLU A 86 -1.40 16.74 -5.91
CA GLU A 86 -1.22 15.71 -4.88
C GLU A 86 -0.86 14.36 -5.50
N MET A 87 0.24 13.79 -5.01
CA MET A 87 0.85 12.57 -5.48
C MET A 87 0.19 11.36 -4.81
N ASN A 88 -0.71 10.69 -5.53
CA ASN A 88 -1.35 9.44 -5.09
C ASN A 88 -0.55 8.22 -5.59
N VAL A 89 -0.63 7.09 -4.86
CA VAL A 89 0.06 5.82 -5.11
C VAL A 89 -1.00 4.73 -5.14
N GLU A 90 -1.07 3.95 -6.22
CA GLU A 90 -1.93 2.77 -6.33
C GLU A 90 -1.11 1.51 -5.99
N LEU A 91 -1.74 0.35 -5.88
CA LEU A 91 -1.08 -0.90 -5.49
C LEU A 91 -1.44 -1.93 -6.54
N ARG A 92 -0.45 -2.49 -7.23
CA ARG A 92 -0.73 -3.52 -8.24
C ARG A 92 -1.02 -4.90 -7.68
N TYR A 93 -0.77 -5.16 -6.39
CA TYR A 93 -1.16 -6.43 -5.78
C TYR A 93 -1.67 -6.26 -4.36
N CYS A 94 -2.99 -6.12 -4.23
CA CYS A 94 -3.73 -7.03 -3.35
C CYS A 94 -4.78 -7.80 -4.19
N THR A 95 -4.43 -8.10 -5.45
CA THR A 95 -5.18 -9.00 -6.31
C THR A 95 -4.57 -10.39 -6.20
N ASN A 96 -5.01 -11.15 -5.20
CA ASN A 96 -5.23 -12.56 -5.46
C ASN A 96 -6.73 -12.74 -5.51
N ASN A 97 -7.24 -12.76 -6.73
CA ASN A 97 -8.56 -13.25 -7.07
C ASN A 97 -8.80 -14.56 -6.30
N PHE A 98 -9.87 -14.57 -5.51
CA PHE A 98 -10.75 -15.72 -5.39
C PHE A 98 -12.18 -15.18 -5.42
#